data_AF-A0AAJ0GAH3-F1
#
_entry.id   AF-A0AAJ0GAH3-F1
#
_cell.length_a   1.000
_cell.length_b   1.000
_cell.length_c   1.000
_cell.angle_alpha   90.00
_cell.angle_beta   90.00
_cell.angle_gamma   90.00
#
_symmetry.space_group_name_H-M   'P 1'
#
loop_
_entity.id
_entity.type
_entity.pdbx_description
1 polymer ?
#
loop_
_entity_poly.entity_id
_entity_poly.type
_entity_poly.pdbx_seq_one_letter_code
_entity_poly.pdbx_strand_id
1 'polypeptide(L)'
;MPDGLSIATGVVALLQVTATVANELKKFHDGASIVHKTISDLEKDIDSLNRVLESMRQTFEHITAEQSGGTGHVGSLWDNVARAIQDSKAVLGELQTLIGEINKDGSFLDEHRKQLRLNRAQERIIRFRLHIHSYRDGLQLSMQTIILLNQLSYSKSTEMKVLPSLNELHDDVRRIALDLNQRIESLQATVYTPQDQRQVTAMSNLLDCVRSAASTISSASTAVTIKVRKHKKMT
;
A
#
# COMPACT_ATOMS: atom_id res chain seq x y z
N MET A 1 6.02 -15.10 -12.79
CA MET A 1 4.86 -14.32 -12.35
C MET A 1 4.71 -14.56 -10.86
N PRO A 2 4.55 -13.52 -10.04
CA PRO A 2 4.26 -13.67 -8.62
C PRO A 2 2.95 -14.44 -8.42
N ASP A 3 2.95 -15.33 -7.45
CA ASP A 3 1.76 -16.01 -6.91
C ASP A 3 1.46 -15.52 -5.48
N GLY A 4 0.31 -15.95 -4.93
CA GLY A 4 -0.13 -15.56 -3.58
C GLY A 4 0.92 -15.79 -2.50
N LEU A 5 1.63 -16.93 -2.54
CA LEU A 5 2.65 -17.27 -1.54
C LEU A 5 3.90 -16.41 -1.68
N SER A 6 4.36 -16.16 -2.91
CA SER A 6 5.50 -15.29 -3.17
C SER A 6 5.24 -13.84 -2.72
N ILE A 7 4.01 -13.35 -2.89
CA ILE A 7 3.61 -12.02 -2.45
C ILE A 7 3.43 -11.99 -0.94
N ALA A 8 2.83 -13.00 -0.32
CA ALA A 8 2.76 -13.12 1.13
C ALA A 8 4.16 -13.09 1.77
N THR A 9 5.14 -13.76 1.16
CA THR A 9 6.54 -13.71 1.58
C THR A 9 7.12 -12.29 1.48
N GLY A 10 6.83 -11.57 0.39
CA GLY A 10 7.19 -10.16 0.24
C GLY A 10 6.55 -9.26 1.31
N VAL A 11 5.27 -9.50 1.63
CA VAL A 11 4.53 -8.80 2.69
C VAL A 11 5.15 -9.07 4.06
N VAL A 12 5.55 -10.31 4.37
CA VAL A 12 6.27 -10.64 5.61
C VAL A 12 7.58 -9.86 5.73
N ALA A 13 8.36 -9.77 4.65
CA ALA A 13 9.58 -8.97 4.66
C ALA A 13 9.29 -7.48 4.88
N LEU A 14 8.16 -6.97 4.39
CA LEU A 14 7.73 -5.59 4.61
C LEU A 14 7.23 -5.35 6.03
N LEU A 15 6.52 -6.31 6.63
CA LEU A 15 6.11 -6.32 8.04
C LEU A 15 7.31 -6.24 8.98
N GLN A 16 8.42 -6.89 8.65
CA GLN A 16 9.65 -6.81 9.44
C GLN A 16 10.25 -5.40 9.44
N VAL A 17 10.28 -4.73 8.27
CA VAL A 17 10.82 -3.36 8.16
C VAL A 17 9.91 -2.37 8.90
N THR A 18 8.60 -2.46 8.71
CA THR A 18 7.62 -1.62 9.42
C THR A 18 7.67 -1.81 10.94
N ALA A 19 7.80 -3.04 11.44
CA ALA A 19 7.99 -3.31 12.87
C ALA A 19 9.28 -2.67 13.40
N THR A 20 10.35 -2.69 12.61
CA THR A 20 11.61 -2.04 12.99
C THR A 20 11.46 -0.52 13.07
N VAL A 21 10.79 0.08 12.07
CA VAL A 21 10.47 1.52 12.06
C VAL A 21 9.61 1.89 13.28
N ALA A 22 8.56 1.12 13.57
CA ALA A 22 7.69 1.35 14.72
C ALA A 22 8.46 1.28 16.05
N ASN A 23 9.39 0.33 16.18
CA ASN A 23 10.23 0.22 17.37
C ASN A 23 11.17 1.43 17.53
N GLU A 24 11.77 1.92 16.45
CA GLU A 24 12.63 3.11 16.50
C GLU A 24 11.84 4.39 16.81
N LEU A 25 10.61 4.52 16.28
CA LEU A 25 9.70 5.62 16.64
C LEU A 25 9.34 5.57 18.12
N LYS A 26 9.02 4.39 18.64
CA LYS A 26 8.70 4.22 20.05
C LYS A 26 9.88 4.58 20.96
N LYS A 27 11.10 4.15 20.62
CA LYS A 27 12.31 4.56 21.35
C LYS A 27 12.50 6.07 21.33
N PHE A 28 12.24 6.71 20.19
CA PHE A 28 12.30 8.16 20.09
C PHE A 28 11.24 8.83 20.98
N HIS A 29 10.01 8.33 20.94
CA HIS A 29 8.88 8.80 21.76
C HIS A 29 9.20 8.69 23.26
N ASP A 30 9.67 7.52 23.71
CA ASP A 30 10.00 7.27 25.13
C ASP A 30 11.19 8.10 25.61
N GLY A 31 12.09 8.50 24.70
CA GLY A 31 13.28 9.30 25.00
C GLY A 31 13.10 10.82 24.85
N ALA A 32 11.89 11.32 24.59
CA ALA A 32 11.62 12.73 24.36
C ALA A 32 10.60 13.31 25.36
N SER A 33 10.91 14.46 25.98
CA SER A 33 9.95 15.21 26.82
C SER A 33 8.79 15.81 26.04
N ILE A 34 9.00 16.11 24.75
CA ILE A 34 7.97 16.69 23.88
C ILE A 34 7.93 15.86 22.60
N VAL A 35 6.86 15.09 22.47
CA VAL A 35 6.56 14.34 21.26
C VAL A 35 5.85 15.27 20.29
N HIS A 36 6.48 15.50 19.13
CA HIS A 36 5.89 16.33 18.08
C HIS A 36 4.69 15.58 17.47
N LYS A 37 3.59 16.29 17.22
CA LYS A 37 2.36 15.72 16.62
C LYS A 37 2.65 14.89 15.36
N THR A 38 3.53 15.39 14.50
CA THR A 38 4.03 14.72 13.29
C THR A 38 4.61 13.33 13.53
N ILE A 39 5.28 13.09 14.66
CA ILE A 39 5.79 11.75 15.03
C ILE A 39 4.65 10.84 15.47
N SER A 40 3.77 11.32 16.35
CA SER A 40 2.58 10.54 16.77
C SER A 40 1.68 10.19 15.58
N ASP A 41 1.53 11.10 14.64
CA ASP A 41 0.76 10.83 13.43
C ASP A 41 1.49 9.85 12.49
N LEU A 42 2.83 9.92 12.39
CA LEU A 42 3.62 8.92 11.65
C LEU A 42 3.48 7.52 12.26
N GLU A 43 3.48 7.39 13.59
CA GLU A 43 3.25 6.11 14.27
C GLU A 43 1.89 5.51 13.87
N LYS A 44 0.84 6.32 13.88
CA LYS A 44 -0.50 5.89 13.44
C LYS A 44 -0.51 5.46 11.98
N ASP A 45 0.22 6.16 11.11
CA ASP A 45 0.30 5.82 9.69
C ASP A 45 1.02 4.48 9.48
N ILE A 46 2.10 4.23 10.24
CA ILE A 46 2.82 2.94 10.24
C ILE A 46 1.93 1.81 10.78
N ASP A 47 1.21 2.04 11.88
CA ASP A 47 0.25 1.06 12.43
C ASP A 47 -0.87 0.73 11.46
N SER A 48 -1.38 1.75 10.75
CA SER A 48 -2.41 1.58 9.73
C SER A 48 -1.89 0.75 8.55
N LEU A 49 -0.66 0.99 8.09
CA LEU A 49 -0.01 0.18 7.06
C LEU A 49 0.21 -1.26 7.53
N ASN A 50 0.69 -1.46 8.77
CA ASN A 50 0.88 -2.78 9.37
C ASN A 50 -0.38 -3.64 9.33
N ARG A 51 -1.55 -3.05 9.66
CA ARG A 51 -2.83 -3.76 9.61
C ARG A 51 -3.20 -4.21 8.20
N VAL A 52 -2.97 -3.36 7.20
CA VAL A 52 -3.22 -3.72 5.79
C VAL A 52 -2.29 -4.85 5.37
N LEU A 53 -1.00 -4.76 5.69
CA LEU A 53 -0.02 -5.80 5.37
C LEU A 53 -0.35 -7.13 6.06
N GLU A 54 -0.77 -7.12 7.32
CA GLU A 54 -1.17 -8.33 8.01
C GLU A 54 -2.42 -8.97 7.38
N SER A 55 -3.41 -8.15 6.99
CA SER A 55 -4.58 -8.61 6.24
C SER A 55 -4.18 -9.20 4.88
N MET A 56 -3.23 -8.59 4.17
CA MET A 56 -2.72 -9.09 2.89
C MET A 56 -2.01 -10.43 3.07
N ARG A 57 -1.16 -10.56 4.08
CA ARG A 57 -0.45 -11.80 4.40
C ARG A 57 -1.46 -12.94 4.59
N GLN A 58 -2.42 -12.75 5.49
CA GLN A 58 -3.46 -13.75 5.78
C GLN A 58 -4.29 -14.09 4.55
N THR A 59 -4.65 -13.09 3.74
CA THR A 59 -5.42 -13.32 2.52
C THR A 59 -4.64 -14.13 1.50
N PHE A 60 -3.38 -13.76 1.25
CA PHE A 60 -2.60 -14.30 0.15
C PHE A 60 -1.96 -15.65 0.46
N GLU A 61 -1.69 -15.97 1.72
CA GLU A 61 -1.25 -17.31 2.16
C GLU A 61 -2.26 -18.42 1.81
N HIS A 62 -3.54 -18.06 1.66
CA HIS A 62 -4.60 -19.00 1.31
C HIS A 62 -4.92 -19.05 -0.19
N ILE A 63 -4.28 -18.22 -1.01
CA ILE A 63 -4.47 -18.22 -2.47
C ILE A 63 -3.48 -19.19 -3.09
N THR A 64 -4.01 -20.23 -3.73
CA THR A 64 -3.20 -21.25 -4.43
C THR A 64 -2.59 -20.69 -5.72
N ALA A 65 -1.52 -21.33 -6.21
CA ALA A 65 -0.91 -20.96 -7.50
C ALA A 65 -1.91 -21.03 -8.67
N GLU A 66 -2.86 -21.96 -8.64
CA GLU A 66 -3.94 -22.06 -9.64
C GLU A 66 -4.88 -20.85 -9.58
N GLN A 67 -5.19 -20.37 -8.38
CA GLN A 67 -6.01 -19.15 -8.18
C GLN A 67 -5.26 -17.87 -8.57
N SER A 68 -3.94 -17.85 -8.40
CA SER A 68 -3.07 -16.77 -8.86
C SER A 68 -2.75 -16.83 -10.36
N GLY A 69 -3.02 -17.96 -11.03
CA GLY A 69 -2.73 -18.24 -12.44
C GLY A 69 -3.61 -17.47 -13.43
N GLY A 70 -3.63 -16.14 -13.35
CA GLY A 70 -4.35 -15.25 -14.26
C GLY A 70 -3.46 -14.67 -15.36
N THR A 71 -3.97 -14.59 -16.59
CA THR A 71 -3.32 -13.86 -17.70
C THR A 71 -3.94 -12.48 -17.91
N GLY A 72 -3.26 -11.59 -18.62
CA GLY A 72 -3.76 -10.24 -18.91
C GLY A 72 -3.81 -9.37 -17.64
N HIS A 73 -4.92 -8.67 -17.41
CA HIS A 73 -5.05 -7.69 -16.32
C HIS A 73 -4.86 -8.29 -14.91
N VAL A 74 -5.21 -9.56 -14.71
CA VAL A 74 -5.03 -10.25 -13.42
C VAL A 74 -3.55 -10.51 -13.14
N GLY A 75 -2.81 -11.00 -14.14
CA GLY A 75 -1.35 -11.17 -14.03
C GLY A 75 -0.64 -9.83 -13.80
N SER A 76 -1.04 -8.79 -14.54
CA SER A 76 -0.51 -7.43 -14.34
C SER A 76 -0.81 -6.89 -12.94
N LEU A 77 -1.98 -7.16 -12.37
CA LEU A 77 -2.30 -6.76 -11.00
C LEU A 77 -1.36 -7.42 -9.99
N TRP A 78 -1.08 -8.71 -10.12
CA TRP A 78 -0.12 -9.42 -9.26
C TRP A 78 1.30 -8.89 -9.41
N ASP A 79 1.77 -8.66 -10.64
CA ASP A 79 3.08 -8.06 -10.90
C ASP A 79 3.21 -6.66 -10.27
N ASN A 80 2.15 -5.85 -10.38
CA ASN A 80 2.12 -4.50 -9.85
C ASN A 80 2.08 -4.50 -8.31
N VAL A 81 1.32 -5.41 -7.68
CA VAL A 81 1.33 -5.59 -6.22
C VAL A 81 2.72 -5.97 -5.72
N ALA A 82 3.38 -6.94 -6.37
CA ALA A 82 4.74 -7.34 -6.00
C ALA A 82 5.71 -6.15 -6.09
N ARG A 83 5.60 -5.34 -7.15
CA ARG A 83 6.41 -4.12 -7.31
C ARG A 83 6.10 -3.08 -6.22
N ALA A 84 4.84 -2.83 -5.92
CA ALA A 84 4.43 -1.88 -4.88
C ALA A 84 4.94 -2.27 -3.49
N ILE A 85 4.99 -3.57 -3.16
CA ILE A 85 5.60 -4.07 -1.92
C ILE A 85 7.11 -3.78 -1.89
N GLN A 86 7.81 -4.02 -3.00
CA GLN A 86 9.25 -3.72 -3.09
C GLN A 86 9.53 -2.22 -2.95
N ASP A 87 8.76 -1.38 -3.64
CA ASP A 87 8.87 0.07 -3.55
C ASP A 87 8.58 0.56 -2.12
N SER A 88 7.53 0.02 -1.47
CA SER A 88 7.19 0.30 -0.07
C SER A 88 8.35 -0.05 0.87
N LYS A 89 9.02 -1.19 0.63
CA LYS A 89 10.17 -1.63 1.43
C LYS A 89 11.33 -0.64 1.34
N ALA A 90 11.62 -0.15 0.13
CA ALA A 90 12.66 0.84 -0.08
C ALA A 90 12.35 2.14 0.68
N VAL A 91 11.12 2.67 0.54
CA VAL A 91 10.68 3.89 1.21
C VAL A 91 10.74 3.76 2.74
N LEU A 92 10.30 2.62 3.29
CA LEU A 92 10.37 2.37 4.73
C LEU A 92 11.80 2.18 5.24
N GLY A 93 12.71 1.64 4.43
CA GLY A 93 14.13 1.58 4.75
C GLY A 93 14.79 2.96 4.81
N GLU A 94 14.42 3.87 3.90
CA GLU A 94 14.85 5.27 3.96
C GLU A 94 14.30 5.99 5.20
N LEU A 95 13.03 5.73 5.55
CA LEU A 95 12.42 6.26 6.77
C LEU A 95 13.11 5.72 8.03
N GLN A 96 13.41 4.42 8.08
CA GLN A 96 14.14 3.80 9.18
C GLN A 96 15.50 4.49 9.39
N THR A 97 16.23 4.74 8.29
CA THR A 97 17.51 5.43 8.32
C THR A 97 17.36 6.85 8.89
N LEU A 98 16.35 7.60 8.43
CA LEU A 98 16.06 8.95 8.93
C LEU A 98 15.74 8.95 10.43
N ILE A 99 14.90 8.03 10.90
CA ILE A 99 14.56 7.94 12.33
C ILE A 99 15.79 7.57 13.15
N GLY A 100 16.62 6.64 12.66
CA GLY A 100 17.89 6.30 13.30
C GLY A 100 18.85 7.48 13.40
N GLU A 101 18.91 8.35 12.38
CA GLU A 101 19.70 9.59 12.41
C GLU A 101 19.19 10.59 13.45
N ILE A 102 17.86 10.70 13.59
CA ILE A 102 17.22 11.56 14.57
C ILE A 102 17.51 11.02 15.99
N ASN A 103 17.37 9.71 16.19
CA ASN A 103 17.42 9.06 17.49
C ASN A 103 18.83 8.74 18.01
N LYS A 104 19.91 9.18 17.35
CA LYS A 104 21.29 8.93 17.83
C LYS A 104 21.51 9.47 19.26
N ASP A 105 21.81 8.56 20.18
CA ASP A 105 22.22 8.84 21.56
C ASP A 105 23.73 9.14 21.64
N GLY A 106 24.13 10.16 22.41
CA GLY A 106 25.52 10.59 22.51
C GLY A 106 25.95 11.54 23.65
N SER A 107 25.09 12.15 24.49
CA SER A 107 25.51 12.96 25.67
C SER A 107 24.35 13.63 26.46
N PHE A 108 24.69 14.29 27.58
CA PHE A 108 23.86 15.11 28.50
C PHE A 108 22.97 16.22 27.86
N LEU A 109 23.03 16.44 26.54
CA LEU A 109 22.17 17.38 25.79
C LEU A 109 21.40 16.70 24.64
N ASP A 110 21.29 15.38 24.66
CA ASP A 110 20.69 14.61 23.57
C ASP A 110 19.28 15.03 23.26
N GLU A 111 18.50 15.41 24.26
CA GLU A 111 17.10 15.76 24.07
C GLU A 111 16.88 16.99 23.19
N HIS A 112 17.58 18.10 23.46
CA HIS A 112 17.48 19.32 22.64
C HIS A 112 18.07 19.10 21.24
N ARG A 113 19.12 18.28 21.13
CA ARG A 113 19.71 17.91 19.84
C ARG A 113 18.78 17.01 19.03
N LYS A 114 18.08 16.07 19.67
CA LYS A 114 17.02 15.24 19.08
C LYS A 114 15.89 16.10 18.55
N GLN A 115 15.42 17.07 19.32
CA GLN A 115 14.40 18.04 18.87
C GLN A 115 14.88 18.87 17.67
N LEU A 116 16.12 19.36 17.68
CA LEU A 116 16.67 20.11 16.54
C LEU A 116 16.78 19.24 15.27
N ARG A 117 17.25 18.00 15.40
CA ARG A 117 17.30 17.04 14.28
C ARG A 117 15.90 16.73 13.76
N LEU A 118 14.93 16.56 14.65
CA LEU A 118 13.53 16.33 14.30
C LEU A 118 12.95 17.53 13.51
N ASN A 119 13.16 18.76 14.01
CA ASN A 119 12.69 19.97 13.32
C ASN A 119 13.28 20.08 11.91
N ARG A 120 14.56 19.72 11.73
CA ARG A 120 15.20 19.68 10.40
C ARG A 120 14.67 18.55 9.51
N ALA A 121 14.20 17.45 10.10
CA ALA A 121 13.67 16.30 9.39
C ALA A 121 12.17 16.39 9.12
N GLN A 122 11.47 17.38 9.68
CA GLN A 122 10.00 17.45 9.68
C GLN A 122 9.39 17.36 8.28
N GLU A 123 9.91 18.11 7.31
CA GLU A 123 9.42 18.07 5.92
C GLU A 123 9.65 16.70 5.26
N ARG A 124 10.77 16.03 5.57
CA ARG A 124 11.04 14.67 5.09
C ARG A 124 10.06 13.68 5.71
N ILE A 125 9.78 13.80 7.00
CA ILE A 125 8.79 12.96 7.70
C ILE A 125 7.40 13.15 7.10
N ILE A 126 6.97 14.38 6.86
CA ILE A 126 5.67 14.67 6.22
C ILE A 126 5.59 14.00 4.85
N ARG A 127 6.66 14.04 4.05
CA ARG A 127 6.73 13.31 2.77
C ARG A 127 6.64 11.79 2.94
N PHE A 128 7.34 11.21 3.91
CA PHE A 128 7.22 9.78 4.19
C PHE A 128 5.81 9.37 4.59
N ARG A 129 5.13 10.17 5.43
CA ARG A 129 3.72 9.94 5.80
C ARG A 129 2.82 9.92 4.58
N LEU A 130 3.00 10.88 3.68
CA LEU A 130 2.28 10.94 2.41
C LEU A 130 2.49 9.67 1.57
N HIS A 131 3.74 9.20 1.44
CA HIS A 131 4.05 7.95 0.72
C HIS A 131 3.42 6.72 1.39
N ILE A 132 3.52 6.60 2.72
CA ILE A 132 2.93 5.49 3.49
C ILE A 132 1.41 5.43 3.27
N HIS A 133 0.72 6.57 3.29
CA HIS A 133 -0.70 6.63 2.98
C HIS A 133 -1.02 6.13 1.58
N SER A 134 -0.27 6.58 0.57
CA SER A 134 -0.46 6.14 -0.81
C SER A 134 -0.30 4.62 -0.92
N TYR A 135 0.79 4.05 -0.39
CA TYR A 135 0.99 2.60 -0.40
C TYR A 135 -0.09 1.83 0.32
N ARG A 136 -0.49 2.28 1.52
CA ARG A 136 -1.58 1.65 2.27
C ARG A 136 -2.85 1.57 1.42
N ASP A 137 -3.28 2.69 0.86
CA ASP A 137 -4.53 2.78 0.10
C ASP A 137 -4.45 1.93 -1.18
N GLY A 138 -3.36 2.00 -1.94
CA GLY A 138 -3.20 1.23 -3.17
C GLY A 138 -3.06 -0.28 -2.93
N LEU A 139 -2.34 -0.70 -1.88
CA LEU A 139 -2.20 -2.11 -1.49
C LEU A 139 -3.54 -2.67 -0.98
N GLN A 140 -4.27 -1.91 -0.17
CA GLN A 140 -5.61 -2.30 0.29
C GLN A 140 -6.59 -2.49 -0.86
N LEU A 141 -6.66 -1.53 -1.80
CA LEU A 141 -7.50 -1.63 -3.00
C LEU A 141 -7.14 -2.88 -3.83
N SER A 142 -5.84 -3.12 -4.02
CA SER A 142 -5.36 -4.25 -4.80
C SER A 142 -5.74 -5.58 -4.15
N MET A 143 -5.58 -5.69 -2.83
CA MET A 143 -6.00 -6.86 -2.05
C MET A 143 -7.51 -7.10 -2.19
N GLN A 144 -8.35 -6.08 -1.99
CA GLN A 144 -9.80 -6.23 -2.13
C GLN A 144 -10.20 -6.64 -3.55
N THR A 145 -9.51 -6.13 -4.57
CA THR A 145 -9.73 -6.52 -5.97
C THR A 145 -9.36 -7.99 -6.20
N ILE A 146 -8.25 -8.47 -5.62
CA ILE A 146 -7.85 -9.89 -5.70
C ILE A 146 -8.86 -10.79 -4.98
N ILE A 147 -9.36 -10.38 -3.80
CA ILE A 147 -10.41 -11.12 -3.08
C ILE A 147 -11.66 -11.25 -3.95
N LEU A 148 -12.10 -10.16 -4.57
CA LEU A 148 -13.23 -10.15 -5.49
C LEU A 148 -13.04 -11.12 -6.66
N LEU A 149 -11.85 -11.14 -7.27
CA LEU A 149 -11.53 -12.06 -8.37
C LEU A 149 -11.63 -13.52 -7.94
N ASN A 150 -11.06 -13.85 -6.79
CA ASN A 150 -11.10 -15.21 -6.26
C ASN A 150 -12.52 -15.63 -5.95
N GLN A 151 -13.34 -14.74 -5.38
CA GLN A 151 -14.76 -15.00 -5.19
C GLN A 151 -15.45 -15.26 -6.53
N LEU A 152 -15.26 -14.45 -7.56
CA LEU A 152 -15.93 -14.60 -8.86
C LEU A 152 -15.54 -15.87 -9.63
N SER A 153 -14.27 -16.26 -9.55
CA SER A 153 -13.74 -17.41 -10.26
C SER A 153 -14.11 -18.73 -9.57
N TYR A 154 -14.25 -18.74 -8.24
CA TYR A 154 -14.37 -19.97 -7.46
C TYR A 154 -15.67 -20.10 -6.64
N SER A 155 -16.56 -19.09 -6.64
CA SER A 155 -17.89 -19.22 -6.02
C SER A 155 -18.81 -20.13 -6.85
N LYS A 156 -19.23 -21.24 -6.22
CA LYS A 156 -20.19 -22.21 -6.79
C LYS A 156 -21.67 -21.85 -6.54
N SER A 157 -21.96 -20.85 -5.71
CA SER A 157 -23.30 -20.55 -5.20
C SER A 157 -23.78 -19.13 -5.52
N THR A 158 -25.05 -19.05 -5.93
CA THR A 158 -25.81 -17.93 -6.51
C THR A 158 -26.01 -16.70 -5.60
N GLU A 159 -25.43 -16.65 -4.40
CA GLU A 159 -25.53 -15.47 -3.52
C GLU A 159 -24.53 -14.40 -3.93
N MET A 160 -24.90 -13.64 -4.94
CA MET A 160 -24.07 -12.60 -5.54
C MET A 160 -24.06 -11.32 -4.69
N LYS A 161 -23.42 -11.36 -3.51
CA LYS A 161 -23.04 -10.15 -2.72
C LYS A 161 -21.94 -9.31 -3.40
N VAL A 162 -21.63 -9.62 -4.65
CA VAL A 162 -20.55 -9.04 -5.46
C VAL A 162 -20.87 -7.61 -5.95
N LEU A 163 -22.14 -7.29 -6.16
CA LEU A 163 -22.55 -6.00 -6.75
C LEU A 163 -22.29 -4.78 -5.84
N PRO A 164 -22.63 -4.79 -4.54
CA PRO A 164 -22.31 -3.68 -3.64
C PRO A 164 -20.80 -3.42 -3.56
N SER A 165 -20.00 -4.50 -3.45
CA SER A 165 -18.53 -4.42 -3.36
C SER A 165 -17.88 -3.88 -4.64
N LEU A 166 -18.48 -4.10 -5.81
CA LEU A 166 -17.98 -3.56 -7.08
C LEU A 166 -18.11 -2.03 -7.15
N ASN A 167 -19.22 -1.48 -6.66
CA ASN A 167 -19.44 -0.02 -6.69
C ASN A 167 -18.50 0.69 -5.71
N GLU A 168 -18.36 0.15 -4.49
CA GLU A 168 -17.41 0.67 -3.49
C GLU A 168 -15.98 0.67 -4.03
N LEU A 169 -15.55 -0.43 -4.65
CA LEU A 169 -14.22 -0.52 -5.26
C LEU A 169 -14.03 0.45 -6.43
N HIS A 170 -15.08 0.73 -7.21
CA HIS A 170 -14.99 1.71 -8.30
C HIS A 170 -14.79 3.13 -7.78
N ASP A 171 -15.46 3.47 -6.68
CA ASP A 171 -15.30 4.77 -6.02
C ASP A 171 -13.92 4.89 -5.36
N ASP A 172 -13.42 3.83 -4.73
CA ASP A 172 -12.05 3.79 -4.20
C ASP A 172 -10.99 3.89 -5.30
N VAL A 173 -11.15 3.18 -6.42
CA VAL A 173 -10.29 3.34 -7.61
C VAL A 173 -10.23 4.81 -8.03
N ARG A 174 -11.38 5.46 -8.18
CA ARG A 174 -11.44 6.86 -8.63
C ARG A 174 -10.75 7.78 -7.63
N ARG A 175 -11.07 7.64 -6.34
CA ARG A 175 -10.50 8.44 -5.25
C ARG A 175 -8.98 8.31 -5.22
N ILE A 176 -8.47 7.08 -5.19
CA ILE A 176 -7.03 6.81 -5.07
C ILE A 176 -6.30 7.23 -6.34
N ALA A 177 -6.86 7.00 -7.53
CA ALA A 177 -6.26 7.46 -8.79
C ALA A 177 -6.11 8.98 -8.84
N LEU A 178 -7.12 9.73 -8.40
CA LEU A 178 -7.07 11.20 -8.35
C LEU A 178 -5.98 11.68 -7.37
N ASP A 179 -5.92 11.13 -6.17
CA ASP A 179 -4.89 11.47 -5.17
C ASP A 179 -3.47 11.14 -5.68
N LEU A 180 -3.27 9.97 -6.29
CA LEU A 180 -1.96 9.60 -6.86
C LEU A 180 -1.56 10.49 -8.04
N ASN A 181 -2.49 10.82 -8.95
CA ASN A 181 -2.19 11.73 -10.06
C ASN A 181 -1.77 13.12 -9.55
N GLN A 182 -2.50 13.67 -8.57
CA GLN A 182 -2.15 14.96 -7.96
C GLN A 182 -0.76 14.92 -7.32
N ARG A 183 -0.41 13.82 -6.65
CA ARG A 183 0.92 13.63 -6.05
C ARG A 183 2.01 13.50 -7.08
N ILE A 184 1.78 12.72 -8.14
CA ILE A 184 2.73 12.57 -9.26
C ILE A 184 2.98 13.93 -9.91
N GLU A 185 1.93 14.70 -10.20
CA GLU A 185 2.04 16.05 -10.77
C GLU A 185 2.83 16.99 -9.86
N SER A 186 2.52 16.98 -8.55
CA SER A 186 3.23 17.80 -7.57
C SER A 186 4.71 17.43 -7.45
N LEU A 187 5.02 16.13 -7.45
CA LEU A 187 6.40 15.65 -7.44
C LEU A 187 7.11 16.02 -8.74
N GLN A 188 6.49 15.80 -9.89
CA GLN A 188 7.03 16.15 -11.21
C GLN A 188 7.37 17.63 -11.34
N ALA A 189 6.54 18.52 -10.80
CA ALA A 189 6.80 19.96 -10.77
C ALA A 189 8.07 20.34 -9.98
N THR A 190 8.57 19.43 -9.13
CA THR A 190 9.68 19.66 -8.21
C THR A 190 10.80 18.63 -8.34
N VAL A 191 10.86 17.86 -9.44
CA VAL A 191 11.94 16.88 -9.67
C VAL A 191 13.24 17.61 -9.99
N TYR A 192 14.16 17.59 -9.03
CA TYR A 192 15.51 18.11 -9.20
C TYR A 192 16.58 17.06 -8.91
N THR A 193 16.24 16.00 -8.17
CA THR A 193 17.19 14.99 -7.72
C THR A 193 16.83 13.57 -8.20
N PRO A 194 17.80 12.66 -8.28
CA PRO A 194 17.53 11.24 -8.52
C PRO A 194 16.59 10.60 -7.47
N GLN A 195 16.55 11.14 -6.25
CA GLN A 195 15.63 10.67 -5.21
C GLN A 195 14.18 11.07 -5.52
N ASP A 196 13.95 12.29 -5.99
CA ASP A 196 12.62 12.74 -6.41
C ASP A 196 12.12 11.90 -7.60
N GLN A 197 13.02 11.56 -8.53
CA GLN A 197 12.69 10.68 -9.65
C GLN A 197 12.25 9.29 -9.18
N ARG A 198 12.94 8.70 -8.19
CA ARG A 198 12.52 7.41 -7.62
C ARG A 198 11.13 7.48 -6.99
N GLN A 199 10.82 8.59 -6.31
CA GLN A 199 9.49 8.80 -5.73
C GLN A 199 8.40 8.92 -6.80
N VAL A 200 8.66 9.64 -7.89
CA VAL A 200 7.74 9.72 -9.04
C VAL A 200 7.51 8.32 -9.64
N THR A 201 8.59 7.56 -9.86
CA THR A 201 8.48 6.18 -10.38
C THR A 201 7.66 5.29 -9.44
N ALA A 202 7.88 5.39 -8.14
CA ALA A 202 7.18 4.57 -7.17
C ALA A 202 5.68 4.91 -7.08
N MET A 203 5.31 6.20 -7.15
CA MET A 203 3.90 6.61 -7.24
C MET A 203 3.27 6.20 -8.57
N SER A 204 4.02 6.25 -9.68
CA SER A 204 3.57 5.73 -10.97
C SER A 204 3.29 4.22 -10.93
N ASN A 205 4.17 3.44 -10.30
CA ASN A 205 3.99 2.00 -10.13
C ASN A 205 2.72 1.69 -9.31
N LEU A 206 2.45 2.49 -8.28
CA LEU A 206 1.24 2.36 -7.48
C LEU A 206 -0.01 2.74 -8.28
N LEU A 207 0.08 3.78 -9.13
CA LEU A 207 -1.01 4.12 -10.05
C LEU A 207 -1.28 2.99 -11.04
N ASP A 208 -0.27 2.25 -11.47
CA ASP A 208 -0.44 1.06 -12.31
C ASP A 208 -1.15 -0.09 -11.58
N CYS A 209 -0.98 -0.21 -10.25
CA CYS A 209 -1.81 -1.11 -9.43
C CYS A 209 -3.29 -0.70 -9.52
N VAL A 210 -3.58 0.59 -9.31
CA VAL A 210 -4.95 1.13 -9.34
C VAL A 210 -5.58 0.95 -10.72
N ARG A 211 -4.84 1.20 -11.80
CA ARG A 211 -5.30 0.99 -13.18
C ARG A 211 -5.60 -0.48 -13.46
N SER A 212 -4.72 -1.38 -13.03
CA SER A 212 -4.91 -2.82 -13.20
C SER A 212 -6.12 -3.32 -12.40
N ALA A 213 -6.31 -2.79 -11.18
CA ALA A 213 -7.50 -3.05 -10.38
C ALA A 213 -8.76 -2.57 -11.11
N ALA A 214 -8.77 -1.35 -11.65
CA ALA A 214 -9.88 -0.78 -12.41
C ALA A 214 -10.28 -1.63 -13.63
N SER A 215 -9.30 -2.03 -14.45
CA SER A 215 -9.53 -2.90 -15.61
C SER A 215 -10.11 -4.25 -15.20
N THR A 216 -9.64 -4.78 -14.07
CA THR A 216 -10.09 -6.07 -13.54
C THR A 216 -11.50 -6.00 -12.99
N ILE A 217 -11.83 -4.96 -12.22
CA ILE A 217 -13.18 -4.66 -11.72
C ILE A 217 -14.17 -4.49 -12.89
N SER A 218 -13.78 -3.77 -13.94
CA SER A 218 -14.60 -3.58 -15.14
C SER A 218 -14.89 -4.91 -15.85
N SER A 219 -13.86 -5.76 -15.99
CA SER A 219 -13.99 -7.10 -16.58
C SER A 219 -14.92 -7.99 -15.74
N ALA A 220 -14.76 -7.96 -14.42
CA ALA A 220 -15.60 -8.66 -13.45
C ALA A 220 -17.07 -8.23 -13.53
N SER A 221 -17.34 -6.93 -13.55
CA SER A 221 -18.69 -6.36 -13.67
C SER A 221 -19.39 -6.80 -14.96
N THR A 222 -18.65 -6.83 -16.07
CA THR A 222 -19.15 -7.30 -17.36
C THR A 222 -19.53 -8.79 -17.31
N ALA A 223 -18.66 -9.63 -16.75
CA ALA A 223 -18.90 -11.07 -16.60
C ALA A 223 -20.12 -11.36 -15.71
N VAL A 224 -20.27 -10.62 -14.62
CA VAL A 224 -21.43 -10.66 -13.72
C VAL A 224 -22.72 -10.34 -14.47
N THR A 225 -22.74 -9.23 -15.23
CA THR A 225 -23.92 -8.80 -16.00
C THR A 225 -24.34 -9.85 -17.02
N ILE A 226 -23.38 -10.50 -17.69
CA ILE A 226 -23.65 -11.59 -18.64
C ILE A 226 -24.24 -12.82 -17.93
N LYS A 227 -23.69 -13.23 -16.78
CA LYS A 227 -24.21 -14.37 -16.01
C LYS A 227 -25.66 -14.15 -15.57
N VAL A 228 -25.99 -12.96 -15.06
CA VAL A 228 -27.37 -12.61 -14.65
C VAL A 228 -28.35 -12.66 -15.83
N ARG A 229 -27.95 -12.11 -16.99
CA ARG A 229 -28.79 -12.13 -18.20
C ARG A 229 -29.05 -13.54 -18.74
N LYS A 230 -28.07 -14.44 -18.65
CA LYS A 230 -28.25 -15.85 -19.05
C LYS A 230 -29.20 -16.59 -18.12
N HIS A 231 -29.09 -16.37 -16.81
CA HIS A 231 -29.96 -17.00 -15.83
C HIS A 231 -31.44 -16.59 -16.04
N LYS A 232 -31.70 -15.30 -16.28
CA LYS A 232 -33.05 -14.78 -16.54
C LYS A 232 -33.68 -15.27 -17.86
N LYS A 233 -32.90 -15.78 -18.81
CA LYS A 233 -33.41 -16.37 -20.07
C LYS A 233 -33.74 -17.86 -19.96
N MET A 234 -33.35 -18.52 -18.87
CA MET A 234 -33.56 -19.97 -18.64
C MET A 234 -34.68 -20.28 -17.64
N THR A 235 -35.24 -19.24 -17.02
CA THR A 235 -36.43 -19.26 -16.14
C THR A 235 -37.58 -18.59 -16.84
#